data_AF-A7GYC7-F1
#
_entry.id   AF-A7GYC7-F1
#
_cell.length_a   1.000
_cell.length_b   1.000
_cell.length_c   1.000
_cell.angle_alpha   90.00
_cell.angle_beta   90.00
_cell.angle_gamma   90.00
#
_symmetry.space_group_name_H-M   'P 1'
#
loop_
_entity.id
_entity.type
_entity.pdbx_description
1 polymer ?
#
loop_
_entity_poly.entity_id
_entity_poly.type
_entity_poly.pdbx_seq_one_letter_code
_entity_poly.pdbx_strand_id
1 'polypeptide(L)'
;MRKFIFFALIATSLLGFDIDDFDKGINELNNGNLQKAYDIFSAGCEAKDELSCEELGLMYINGEVSEQMDTSLQKRSNIDIGVEFVMKSCDLGYLNACSDIVDLKKDIGDKLAPGVYENALTRYDELAAEYKDSGDQNATQAPAKNE
;
A
#
# COMPACT_ATOMS: atom_id res chain seq x y z
N MET A 1 -20.10 -23.55 -40.03
CA MET A 1 -20.56 -22.46 -39.13
C MET A 1 -21.56 -23.01 -38.13
N ARG A 2 -21.17 -23.13 -36.86
CA ARG A 2 -22.07 -22.91 -35.72
C ARG A 2 -21.19 -22.57 -34.52
N LYS A 3 -21.37 -21.34 -34.06
CA LYS A 3 -20.61 -20.66 -33.03
C LYS A 3 -20.93 -21.34 -31.69
N PHE A 4 -19.99 -22.07 -31.11
CA PHE A 4 -20.06 -22.40 -29.68
C PHE A 4 -19.35 -21.27 -28.93
N ILE A 5 -20.10 -20.18 -28.79
CA ILE A 5 -19.82 -19.14 -27.84
C ILE A 5 -20.02 -19.77 -26.46
N PHE A 6 -18.92 -20.15 -25.80
CA PHE A 6 -18.90 -20.40 -24.35
C PHE A 6 -18.91 -19.04 -23.66
N PHE A 7 -20.08 -18.39 -23.61
CA PHE A 7 -20.32 -17.34 -22.63
C PHE A 7 -20.97 -17.97 -21.40
N ALA A 8 -20.45 -17.57 -20.24
CA ALA A 8 -21.05 -17.52 -18.91
C ALA A 8 -20.45 -18.47 -17.86
N LEU A 9 -20.03 -17.80 -16.76
CA LEU A 9 -19.70 -18.29 -15.41
C LEU A 9 -18.24 -18.63 -15.14
N ILE A 10 -17.37 -17.62 -15.14
CA ILE A 10 -16.47 -17.48 -14.00
C ILE A 10 -16.93 -16.24 -13.25
N ALA A 11 -17.30 -16.47 -12.00
CA ALA A 11 -18.04 -15.59 -11.12
C ALA A 11 -17.47 -14.17 -11.11
N THR A 12 -18.37 -13.20 -11.02
CA THR A 12 -18.09 -11.90 -10.42
C THR A 12 -17.63 -12.11 -8.97
N SER A 13 -16.36 -12.48 -8.76
CA SER A 13 -15.71 -12.40 -7.46
C SER A 13 -15.13 -11.00 -7.25
N LEU A 14 -15.92 -9.97 -7.57
CA LEU A 14 -15.83 -8.67 -6.92
C LEU A 14 -16.62 -8.74 -5.59
N LEU A 15 -16.44 -9.84 -4.86
CA LEU A 15 -16.84 -9.91 -3.47
C LEU A 15 -15.79 -9.09 -2.75
N GLY A 16 -16.23 -7.97 -2.19
CA GLY A 16 -15.38 -6.95 -1.61
C GLY A 16 -14.39 -7.54 -0.62
N PHE A 17 -13.18 -7.02 -0.68
CA PHE A 17 -12.26 -7.12 0.44
C PHE A 17 -12.92 -6.36 1.61
N ASP A 18 -13.24 -7.07 2.69
CA ASP A 18 -13.88 -6.49 3.87
C ASP A 18 -12.82 -6.16 4.95
N ILE A 19 -13.18 -5.34 5.94
CA ILE A 19 -12.28 -4.99 7.07
C ILE A 19 -11.76 -6.25 7.78
N ASP A 20 -12.58 -7.29 7.88
CA ASP A 20 -12.21 -8.58 8.48
C ASP A 20 -11.05 -9.28 7.73
N ASP A 21 -10.86 -9.00 6.44
CA ASP A 21 -9.77 -9.59 5.65
C ASP A 21 -8.44 -8.89 5.94
N PHE A 22 -8.44 -7.57 6.15
CA PHE A 22 -7.26 -6.84 6.60
C PHE A 22 -6.76 -7.37 7.96
N ASP A 23 -7.68 -7.53 8.93
CA ASP A 23 -7.34 -8.07 10.25
C ASP A 23 -6.75 -9.49 10.17
N LYS A 24 -7.23 -10.33 9.23
CA LYS A 24 -6.63 -11.64 8.98
C LYS A 24 -5.20 -11.51 8.45
N GLY A 25 -4.95 -10.57 7.54
CA GLY A 25 -3.61 -10.28 7.02
C GLY A 25 -2.64 -9.94 8.14
N ILE A 26 -3.02 -9.01 9.02
CA ILE A 26 -2.24 -8.62 10.20
C ILE A 26 -1.99 -9.80 11.13
N ASN A 27 -3.00 -10.64 11.37
CA ASN A 27 -2.85 -11.84 12.19
C ASN A 27 -1.86 -12.85 11.58
N GLU A 28 -1.91 -13.08 10.26
CA GLU A 28 -0.97 -13.96 9.58
C GLU A 28 0.47 -13.39 9.61
N LEU A 29 0.62 -12.07 9.44
CA LEU A 29 1.91 -11.37 9.55
C LEU A 29 2.52 -11.54 10.94
N ASN A 30 1.75 -11.25 11.99
CA ASN A 30 2.19 -11.37 13.39
C ASN A 30 2.56 -12.81 13.79
N ASN A 31 1.95 -13.81 13.15
CA ASN A 31 2.27 -15.22 13.36
C ASN A 31 3.47 -15.70 12.51
N GLY A 32 4.09 -14.83 11.72
CA GLY A 32 5.22 -15.14 10.83
C GLY A 32 4.83 -15.89 9.56
N ASN A 33 3.54 -15.95 9.22
CA ASN A 33 3.04 -16.60 8.01
C ASN A 33 3.12 -15.65 6.81
N LEU A 34 4.33 -15.22 6.47
CA LEU A 34 4.60 -14.13 5.52
C LEU A 34 3.95 -14.31 4.15
N GLN A 35 3.96 -15.52 3.58
CA GLN A 35 3.31 -15.77 2.28
C GLN A 35 1.81 -15.49 2.32
N LYS A 36 1.11 -15.88 3.39
CA LYS A 36 -0.33 -15.67 3.50
C LYS A 36 -0.66 -14.20 3.73
N ALA A 37 0.12 -13.53 4.58
CA ALA A 37 -0.01 -12.09 4.78
C ALA A 37 0.17 -11.34 3.46
N TYR A 38 1.22 -11.68 2.71
CA TYR A 38 1.47 -11.16 1.37
C TYR A 38 0.27 -11.36 0.43
N ASP A 39 -0.27 -12.59 0.35
CA ASP A 39 -1.41 -12.89 -0.52
C ASP A 39 -2.65 -12.06 -0.15
N ILE A 40 -2.93 -11.89 1.15
CA ILE A 40 -4.07 -11.11 1.66
C ILE A 40 -3.89 -9.63 1.35
N PHE A 41 -2.75 -9.03 1.71
CA PHE A 41 -2.53 -7.60 1.48
C PHE A 41 -2.41 -7.27 -0.01
N SER A 42 -1.87 -8.17 -0.83
CA SER A 42 -1.88 -8.04 -2.30
C SER A 42 -3.31 -7.98 -2.83
N ALA A 43 -4.17 -8.91 -2.42
CA ALA A 43 -5.58 -8.90 -2.81
C ALA A 43 -6.33 -7.65 -2.32
N GLY A 44 -6.09 -7.22 -1.08
CA GLY A 44 -6.68 -5.98 -0.54
C GLY A 44 -6.23 -4.74 -1.30
N CYS A 45 -4.94 -4.65 -1.62
CA CYS A 45 -4.41 -3.54 -2.38
C CYS A 45 -4.92 -3.53 -3.85
N GLU A 46 -5.15 -4.70 -4.46
CA GLU A 46 -5.85 -4.81 -5.75
C GLU A 46 -7.31 -4.35 -5.64
N ALA A 47 -7.97 -4.61 -4.52
CA ALA A 47 -9.31 -4.13 -4.18
C ALA A 47 -9.36 -2.65 -3.77
N LYS A 48 -8.22 -1.95 -3.80
CA LYS A 48 -8.04 -0.53 -3.39
C LYS A 48 -8.25 -0.27 -1.89
N ASP A 49 -8.05 -1.28 -1.06
CA ASP A 49 -7.94 -1.07 0.38
C ASP A 49 -6.60 -0.38 0.69
N GLU A 50 -6.69 0.83 1.23
CA GLU A 50 -5.54 1.68 1.47
C GLU A 50 -4.59 1.11 2.52
N LEU A 51 -5.11 0.49 3.58
CA LEU A 51 -4.31 -0.13 4.64
C LEU A 51 -3.55 -1.35 4.12
N SER A 52 -4.18 -2.19 3.31
CA SER A 52 -3.51 -3.33 2.67
C SER A 52 -2.40 -2.90 1.72
N CYS A 53 -2.56 -1.79 1.00
CA CYS A 53 -1.48 -1.25 0.18
C CYS A 53 -0.29 -0.76 1.02
N GLU A 54 -0.55 -0.10 2.15
CA GLU A 54 0.52 0.32 3.08
C GLU A 54 1.27 -0.90 3.62
N GLU A 55 0.55 -1.85 4.23
CA GLU A 55 1.15 -3.03 4.86
C GLU A 55 1.94 -3.87 3.85
N LEU A 56 1.41 -4.07 2.64
CA LEU A 56 2.16 -4.73 1.57
C LEU A 56 3.46 -3.99 1.27
N GLY A 57 3.41 -2.65 1.17
CA GLY A 57 4.57 -1.82 0.94
C GLY A 57 5.61 -1.93 2.06
N LEU A 58 5.17 -1.93 3.31
CA LEU A 58 6.02 -2.13 4.49
C LEU A 58 6.65 -3.52 4.50
N MET A 59 5.93 -4.57 4.14
CA MET A 59 6.49 -5.92 4.01
C MET A 59 7.68 -5.96 3.02
N TYR A 60 7.57 -5.29 1.87
CA TYR A 60 8.71 -5.18 0.95
C TYR A 60 9.85 -4.40 1.59
N ILE A 61 9.59 -3.22 2.18
CA ILE A 61 10.63 -2.37 2.79
C ILE A 61 11.39 -3.10 3.91
N ASN A 62 10.67 -3.87 4.72
CA ASN A 62 11.22 -4.67 5.80
C ASN A 62 11.94 -5.95 5.31
N GLY A 63 11.87 -6.25 4.00
CA GLY A 63 12.51 -7.43 3.40
C GLY A 63 11.81 -8.74 3.74
N GLU A 64 10.51 -8.68 4.07
CA GLU A 64 9.68 -9.83 4.42
C GLU A 64 9.13 -10.54 3.17
N VAL A 65 9.12 -9.84 2.03
CA VAL A 65 8.82 -10.42 0.72
C VAL A 65 10.09 -10.98 0.07
N SER A 66 10.02 -12.24 -0.37
CA SER A 66 11.12 -12.89 -1.11
C SER A 66 10.79 -13.07 -2.59
N GLU A 67 11.81 -13.29 -3.42
CA GLU A 67 11.66 -13.55 -4.87
C GLU A 67 10.74 -14.75 -5.20
N GLN A 68 10.56 -15.67 -4.25
CA GLN A 68 9.66 -16.81 -4.40
C GLN A 68 8.19 -16.39 -4.25
N MET A 69 7.92 -15.36 -3.44
CA MET A 69 6.58 -14.80 -3.26
C MET A 69 6.25 -13.85 -4.41
N ASP A 70 7.22 -12.99 -4.79
CA ASP A 70 7.07 -12.07 -5.90
C ASP A 70 8.32 -12.01 -6.78
N THR A 71 8.17 -12.48 -8.02
CA THR A 71 9.22 -12.47 -9.05
C THR A 71 9.63 -11.07 -9.51
N SER A 72 8.87 -10.02 -9.19
CA SER A 72 9.25 -8.63 -9.49
C SER A 72 10.59 -8.24 -8.86
N LEU A 73 10.94 -8.87 -7.73
CA LEU A 73 12.21 -8.70 -7.02
C LEU A 73 13.43 -9.17 -7.81
N GLN A 74 13.25 -9.96 -8.88
CA GLN A 74 14.34 -10.29 -9.80
C GLN A 74 14.83 -9.09 -10.62
N LYS A 75 14.05 -8.00 -10.67
CA LYS A 75 14.31 -6.83 -11.52
C LYS A 75 14.35 -5.52 -10.76
N ARG A 76 13.76 -5.47 -9.57
CA ARG A 76 13.59 -4.27 -8.76
C ARG A 76 13.98 -4.54 -7.32
N SER A 77 14.44 -3.51 -6.63
CA SER A 77 14.72 -3.66 -5.20
C SER A 77 13.41 -3.70 -4.39
N ASN A 78 13.49 -4.35 -3.23
CA ASN A 78 12.44 -4.34 -2.21
C ASN A 78 11.97 -2.90 -1.90
N ILE A 79 12.91 -1.98 -1.71
CA ILE A 79 12.60 -0.58 -1.41
C ILE A 79 11.80 0.08 -2.55
N ASP A 80 12.18 -0.14 -3.82
CA ASP A 80 11.48 0.48 -4.94
C ASP A 80 10.02 0.01 -5.03
N ILE A 81 9.77 -1.28 -4.84
CA ILE A 81 8.43 -1.86 -4.89
C ILE A 81 7.62 -1.42 -3.67
N GLY A 82 8.22 -1.48 -2.49
CA GLY A 82 7.54 -1.11 -1.26
C GLY A 82 7.11 0.36 -1.24
N VAL A 83 8.00 1.27 -1.68
CA VAL A 83 7.69 2.69 -1.83
C VAL A 83 6.55 2.93 -2.82
N GLU A 84 6.46 2.15 -3.90
CA GLU A 84 5.34 2.25 -4.86
C GLU A 84 4.01 1.87 -4.20
N PHE A 85 3.98 0.82 -3.38
CA PHE A 85 2.77 0.41 -2.67
C PHE A 85 2.36 1.38 -1.55
N VAL A 86 3.32 1.88 -0.76
CA VAL A 86 3.04 2.92 0.26
C VAL A 86 2.54 4.20 -0.42
N MET A 87 3.15 4.63 -1.53
CA MET A 87 2.67 5.79 -2.29
C MET A 87 1.25 5.55 -2.85
N LYS A 88 0.94 4.33 -3.30
CA LYS A 88 -0.42 3.97 -3.73
C LYS A 88 -1.44 4.08 -2.60
N SER A 89 -1.10 3.68 -1.37
CA SER A 89 -1.95 3.88 -0.19
C SER A 89 -2.19 5.37 0.08
N CYS A 90 -1.13 6.19 0.01
CA CYS A 90 -1.21 7.64 0.12
C CYS A 90 -2.15 8.25 -0.95
N ASP A 91 -2.01 7.82 -2.20
CA ASP A 91 -2.88 8.26 -3.31
C ASP A 91 -4.35 7.87 -3.10
N LEU A 92 -4.61 6.72 -2.46
CA LEU A 92 -5.96 6.26 -2.09
C LEU A 92 -6.57 7.06 -0.93
N GLY A 93 -5.79 7.87 -0.22
CA GLY A 93 -6.27 8.80 0.79
C GLY A 93 -5.86 8.48 2.22
N TYR A 94 -4.97 7.50 2.42
CA TYR A 94 -4.44 7.20 3.74
C TYR A 94 -3.32 8.17 4.11
N LEU A 95 -3.65 9.14 4.97
CA LEU A 95 -2.74 10.21 5.36
C LEU A 95 -1.43 9.69 5.98
N ASN A 96 -1.51 8.62 6.77
CA ASN A 96 -0.34 8.04 7.45
C ASN A 96 0.66 7.47 6.44
N ALA A 97 0.21 6.78 5.38
CA ALA A 97 1.11 6.30 4.33
C ALA A 97 1.87 7.45 3.63
N CYS A 98 1.26 8.63 3.48
CA CYS A 98 1.98 9.80 2.98
C CYS A 98 3.09 10.24 3.94
N SER A 99 2.83 10.20 5.26
CA SER A 99 3.83 10.47 6.30
C SER A 99 4.95 9.43 6.29
N ASP A 100 4.62 8.16 6.09
CA ASP A 100 5.61 7.08 6.06
C ASP A 100 6.63 7.28 4.94
N ILE A 101 6.23 7.76 3.75
CA ILE A 101 7.19 8.11 2.68
C ILE A 101 8.17 9.21 3.13
N VAL A 102 7.70 10.20 3.89
CA VAL A 102 8.53 11.30 4.41
C VAL A 102 9.50 10.77 5.46
N ASP A 103 9.04 9.89 6.34
CA ASP A 103 9.89 9.27 7.36
C ASP A 103 10.91 8.31 6.73
N LEU A 104 10.49 7.49 5.76
CA LEU A 104 11.38 6.62 4.99
C LEU A 104 12.52 7.40 4.35
N LYS A 105 12.27 8.61 3.79
CA LYS A 105 13.34 9.44 3.23
C LYS A 105 14.48 9.70 4.23
N LYS A 106 14.19 9.80 5.53
CA LYS A 106 15.22 10.01 6.56
C LYS A 106 16.13 8.79 6.70
N ASP A 107 15.59 7.59 6.50
CA ASP A 107 16.31 6.33 6.66
C ASP A 107 17.03 5.89 5.38
N ILE A 108 16.41 6.08 4.21
CA ILE A 108 16.94 5.60 2.92
C ILE A 108 17.55 6.71 2.04
N GLY A 109 17.42 7.98 2.42
CA GLY A 109 18.02 9.13 1.74
C GLY A 109 17.59 9.26 0.28
N ASP A 110 18.59 9.39 -0.61
CA ASP A 110 18.40 9.61 -2.06
C ASP A 110 17.98 8.35 -2.83
N LYS A 111 17.67 7.24 -2.15
CA LYS A 111 17.17 6.02 -2.81
C LYS A 111 15.73 6.13 -3.27
N LEU A 112 14.98 7.11 -2.77
CA LEU A 112 13.63 7.38 -3.26
C LEU A 112 13.67 7.79 -4.73
N ALA A 113 12.75 7.26 -5.53
CA ALA A 113 12.62 7.67 -6.92
C ALA A 113 12.31 9.18 -7.00
N PRO A 114 12.85 9.90 -8.01
CA PRO A 114 12.64 11.33 -8.14
C PRO A 114 11.15 11.71 -8.12
N GLY A 115 10.78 12.72 -7.32
CA GLY A 115 9.41 13.23 -7.23
C GLY A 115 8.51 12.49 -6.25
N VAL A 116 8.89 11.32 -5.73
CA VAL A 116 8.06 10.56 -4.77
C VAL A 116 7.87 11.33 -3.47
N TYR A 117 8.95 11.92 -2.93
CA TYR A 117 8.89 12.68 -1.70
C TYR A 117 8.01 13.93 -1.83
N GLU A 118 8.21 14.69 -2.90
CA GLU A 118 7.44 15.91 -3.18
C GLU A 118 5.96 15.60 -3.42
N ASN A 119 5.66 14.47 -4.08
CA ASN A 119 4.30 14.00 -4.27
C ASN A 119 3.65 13.62 -2.92
N ALA A 120 4.32 12.83 -2.09
CA ALA A 120 3.81 12.46 -0.77
C ALA A 120 3.55 13.67 0.13
N LEU A 121 4.44 14.67 0.14
CA LEU A 121 4.21 15.93 0.87
C LEU A 121 2.99 16.69 0.37
N THR A 122 2.83 16.80 -0.95
CA THR A 122 1.69 17.49 -1.55
C THR A 122 0.38 16.79 -1.18
N ARG A 123 0.35 15.46 -1.33
CA ARG A 123 -0.83 14.65 -1.00
C ARG A 123 -1.16 14.67 0.49
N TYR A 124 -0.14 14.67 1.35
CA TYR A 124 -0.32 14.85 2.79
C TYR A 124 -1.02 16.18 3.10
N ASP A 125 -0.53 17.30 2.55
CA ASP A 125 -1.11 18.63 2.78
C ASP A 125 -2.58 18.69 2.31
N GLU A 126 -2.90 18.08 1.17
CA GLU A 126 -4.27 17.99 0.64
C GLU A 126 -5.19 17.21 1.60
N LEU A 127 -4.78 15.99 1.99
CA LEU A 127 -5.56 15.14 2.87
C LEU A 127 -5.73 15.75 4.26
N ALA A 128 -4.67 16.35 4.82
CA ALA A 128 -4.74 17.02 6.11
C ALA A 128 -5.74 18.19 6.13
N ALA A 129 -5.87 18.91 5.01
CA ALA A 129 -6.89 19.94 4.86
C ALA A 129 -8.31 19.34 4.87
N GLU A 130 -8.53 18.22 4.19
CA GLU A 130 -9.81 17.51 4.18
C GLU A 130 -10.24 17.02 5.57
N TYR A 131 -9.32 16.44 6.36
CA TYR A 131 -9.60 15.99 7.73
C TYR A 131 -9.90 17.14 8.70
N LYS A 132 -9.25 18.29 8.52
CA LYS A 132 -9.52 19.47 9.35
C LYS A 132 -10.94 20.00 9.13
N ASP A 133 -11.44 19.92 7.91
CA ASP A 133 -12.78 20.36 7.55
C ASP A 133 -13.86 19.34 7.97
N SER A 134 -13.50 18.06 8.17
CA SER A 134 -14.41 17.02 8.67
C SER A 134 -14.62 17.02 10.19
N GLY A 135 -13.86 17.84 10.94
CA GLY A 135 -14.04 18.05 12.38
C GLY A 135 -13.35 17.02 13.28
N ASP A 136 -12.55 16.11 12.74
CA ASP A 136 -11.82 15.10 13.50
C ASP A 136 -10.42 15.61 13.89
N GLN A 137 -10.29 16.13 15.12
CA GLN A 137 -9.07 16.80 15.61
C GLN A 137 -7.95 15.82 16.02
N ASN A 138 -8.15 14.51 15.86
CA ASN A 138 -7.20 13.49 16.31
C ASN A 138 -6.21 13.01 15.24
N ALA A 139 -6.28 13.51 13.99
CA ALA A 139 -5.62 12.87 12.85
C ALA A 139 -4.29 13.47 12.38
N THR A 140 -3.72 14.53 12.98
CA THR A 140 -2.58 15.23 12.33
C THR A 140 -1.42 15.58 13.25
N GLN A 141 -0.28 14.92 13.04
CA GLN A 141 1.05 15.51 13.23
C GLN A 141 1.68 15.69 11.84
N ALA A 142 1.80 16.93 11.38
CA ALA A 142 2.39 17.23 10.08
C ALA A 142 3.86 16.77 10.02
N PRO A 143 4.30 16.11 8.94
CA PRO A 143 5.70 15.79 8.76
C PRO A 143 6.52 17.09 8.63
N ALA A 144 7.71 17.11 9.22
CA ALA A 144 8.60 18.26 9.14
C ALA A 144 9.08 18.47 7.70
N LYS A 145 8.78 19.64 7.12
CA LYS A 145 9.27 20.05 5.80
C LYS A 145 10.76 20.40 5.92
N ASN A 146 11.63 19.56 5.40
CA ASN A 146 13.05 19.87 5.29
C ASN A 146 13.28 20.73 4.03
N GLU A 147 13.65 22.00 4.23
CA GLU A 147 14.10 22.97 3.22
C GLU A 147 15.54 22.72 2.75
#